data_AF-A0A8C7D9Q2-F1
#
_entry.id   AF-A0A8C7D9Q2-F1
#
_cell.length_a   1.000
_cell.length_b   1.000
_cell.length_c   1.000
_cell.angle_alpha   90.00
_cell.angle_beta   90.00
_cell.angle_gamma   90.00
#
_symmetry.space_group_name_H-M   'P 1'
#
loop_
_entity.id
_entity.type
_entity.pdbx_description
1 polymer ?
#
loop_
_entity_poly.entity_id
_entity_poly.type
_entity_poly.pdbx_seq_one_letter_code
_entity_poly.pdbx_strand_id
1 'polypeptide(L)'
;MVTCCCVFVTDDQNYSTKYFHLVSVAVHSFVENLFRTIWGTPNLKTPPAIKYFFDFLDAQGESKRISDQDVLHIWKTNSLPLRFWVNILKNPQFVFDMEKTPPLDGCLSVIAQAFMDSFSLAEKQLGKHDPTNKLLYAKDISQYKQEVRAYYKQVRDQPPISSSEFKEFLHKESKKHENEFNESAALRELYKYMQLYFDEIKLKLDQNGAPVELKEQLQHVKSLFDSLKSCSWN
;
A
#
# COMPACT_ATOMS: atom_id res chain seq x y z
N MET A 1 6.68 31.76 -0.54
CA MET A 1 6.60 31.60 -2.02
C MET A 1 5.56 30.53 -2.38
N VAL A 2 4.36 30.56 -1.77
CA VAL A 2 3.29 29.53 -1.95
C VAL A 2 1.90 30.17 -2.12
N THR A 3 1.82 31.48 -2.39
CA THR A 3 0.56 32.24 -2.27
C THR A 3 0.01 32.79 -3.59
N CYS A 4 0.35 32.20 -4.74
CA CYS A 4 -0.06 32.78 -6.04
C CYS A 4 -0.91 31.87 -6.94
N CYS A 5 -1.38 30.70 -6.48
CA CYS A 5 -2.08 29.74 -7.35
C CYS A 5 -3.61 29.66 -7.17
N CYS A 6 -4.25 30.62 -6.49
CA CYS A 6 -5.69 30.60 -6.25
C CYS A 6 -6.40 31.85 -6.79
N VAL A 7 -6.41 32.07 -8.12
CA VAL A 7 -7.45 32.89 -8.75
C VAL A 7 -7.76 32.35 -10.15
N PHE A 8 -9.05 32.33 -10.49
CA PHE A 8 -9.68 32.08 -11.80
C PHE A 8 -10.16 30.66 -12.10
N VAL A 9 -11.29 30.33 -11.48
CA VAL A 9 -12.31 29.45 -12.08
C VAL A 9 -13.21 30.36 -12.94
N THR A 10 -12.97 30.44 -14.24
CA THR A 10 -13.96 30.93 -15.22
C THR A 10 -13.75 30.20 -16.55
N ASP A 11 -14.86 29.65 -17.06
CA ASP A 11 -15.07 28.94 -18.32
C ASP A 11 -14.07 29.21 -19.45
N ASP A 12 -13.11 28.31 -19.65
CA ASP A 12 -12.49 28.12 -20.97
C ASP A 12 -11.65 26.81 -21.04
N GLN A 13 -12.13 25.80 -21.77
CA GLN A 13 -11.46 24.49 -21.86
C GLN A 13 -10.04 24.54 -22.48
N ASN A 14 -9.72 25.60 -23.24
CA ASN A 14 -8.40 25.77 -23.84
C ASN A 14 -7.35 26.35 -22.89
N TYR A 15 -7.74 27.13 -21.88
CA TYR A 15 -6.80 27.67 -20.90
C TYR A 15 -6.40 26.63 -19.86
N SER A 16 -7.36 25.80 -19.41
CA SER A 16 -7.11 24.71 -18.46
C SER A 16 -6.00 23.75 -18.92
N THR A 17 -5.96 23.42 -20.21
CA THR A 17 -4.96 22.50 -20.77
C THR A 17 -3.54 23.09 -20.81
N LYS A 18 -3.41 24.40 -21.11
CA LYS A 18 -2.10 25.09 -21.13
C LYS A 18 -1.52 25.29 -19.72
N TYR A 19 -2.36 25.66 -18.75
CA TYR A 19 -1.94 25.79 -17.35
C TYR A 19 -1.61 24.43 -16.73
N PHE A 20 -2.38 23.39 -17.04
CA PHE A 20 -2.07 22.02 -16.63
C PHE A 20 -0.73 21.54 -17.21
N HIS A 21 -0.43 21.84 -18.47
CA HIS A 21 0.88 21.58 -19.07
C HIS A 21 2.01 22.33 -18.36
N LEU A 22 1.84 23.63 -18.09
CA LEU A 22 2.88 24.44 -17.43
C LEU A 22 3.17 23.96 -16.00
N VAL A 23 2.12 23.67 -15.23
CA VAL A 23 2.24 23.13 -13.86
C VAL A 23 2.82 21.72 -13.91
N SER A 24 2.37 20.86 -14.83
CA SER A 24 2.92 19.51 -15.01
C SER A 24 4.41 19.53 -15.30
N VAL A 25 4.91 20.46 -16.13
CA VAL A 25 6.34 20.61 -16.41
C VAL A 25 7.11 21.09 -15.18
N ALA A 26 6.56 22.05 -14.42
CA ALA A 26 7.20 22.57 -13.22
C ALA A 26 7.29 21.52 -12.08
N VAL A 27 6.29 20.63 -11.96
CA VAL A 27 6.27 19.57 -10.95
C VAL A 27 6.91 18.25 -11.44
N HIS A 28 7.20 18.13 -12.73
CA HIS A 28 7.67 16.87 -13.34
C HIS A 28 8.92 16.31 -12.64
N SER A 29 9.92 17.18 -12.40
CA SER A 29 11.16 16.79 -11.73
C SER A 29 10.94 16.29 -10.30
N PHE A 30 9.97 16.86 -9.58
CA PHE A 30 9.59 16.39 -8.24
C PHE A 30 8.90 15.03 -8.30
N VAL A 31 8.03 14.81 -9.29
CA VAL A 31 7.34 13.54 -9.51
C VAL A 31 8.34 12.44 -9.86
N GLU A 32 9.26 12.71 -10.80
CA GLU A 32 10.31 11.78 -11.20
C GLU A 32 11.23 11.41 -10.03
N ASN A 33 11.65 12.42 -9.24
CA ASN A 33 12.46 12.19 -8.05
C ASN A 33 11.73 11.34 -7.00
N LEU A 34 10.44 11.60 -6.77
CA LEU A 34 9.62 10.82 -5.85
C LEU A 34 9.50 9.36 -6.30
N PHE A 35 9.18 9.15 -7.58
CA PHE A 35 9.06 7.83 -8.19
C PHE A 35 10.35 7.03 -8.06
N ARG A 36 11.48 7.63 -8.46
CA ARG A 36 12.81 7.02 -8.33
C ARG A 36 13.25 6.83 -6.88
N THR A 37 12.71 7.58 -5.93
CA THR A 37 12.95 7.33 -4.50
C THR A 37 12.16 6.12 -4.02
N ILE A 38 10.93 5.93 -4.51
CA ILE A 38 10.06 4.80 -4.13
C ILE A 38 10.60 3.46 -4.61
N TRP A 39 11.01 3.36 -5.89
CA TRP A 39 11.64 2.15 -6.44
C TRP A 39 13.16 2.23 -6.50
N GLY A 40 13.74 3.24 -5.84
CA GLY A 40 15.17 3.36 -5.66
C GLY A 40 15.65 2.50 -4.50
N THR A 41 16.88 2.04 -4.58
CA THR A 41 17.56 1.34 -3.49
C THR A 41 18.74 2.18 -3.02
N PRO A 42 18.57 3.03 -1.98
CA PRO A 42 19.69 3.75 -1.38
C PRO A 42 20.79 2.74 -1.00
N ASN A 43 22.01 2.95 -1.50
CA ASN A 43 23.15 2.04 -1.29
C ASN A 43 22.89 0.58 -1.72
N LEU A 44 22.02 0.36 -2.72
CA LEU A 44 21.62 -0.95 -3.22
C LEU A 44 20.95 -1.85 -2.16
N LYS A 45 20.46 -1.28 -1.05
CA LYS A 45 19.77 -2.02 0.02
C LYS A 45 18.27 -1.75 -0.01
N THR A 46 17.49 -2.81 -0.13
CA THR A 46 16.02 -2.75 -0.07
C THR A 46 15.58 -2.77 1.39
N PRO A 47 14.50 -2.07 1.78
CA PRO A 47 13.89 -2.21 3.10
C PRO A 47 13.64 -3.68 3.48
N PRO A 48 13.98 -4.12 4.71
CA PRO A 48 13.84 -5.52 5.13
C PRO A 48 12.44 -6.09 4.92
N ALA A 49 11.41 -5.29 5.20
CA ALA A 49 10.02 -5.70 4.99
C ALA A 49 9.69 -6.00 3.51
N ILE A 50 10.20 -5.20 2.58
CA ILE A 50 9.94 -5.39 1.14
C ILE A 50 10.67 -6.64 0.66
N LYS A 51 11.96 -6.79 0.99
CA LYS A 51 12.75 -7.96 0.58
C LYS A 51 12.14 -9.26 1.12
N TYR A 52 11.87 -9.32 2.43
CA TYR A 52 11.27 -10.49 3.05
C TYR A 52 9.90 -10.84 2.43
N PHE A 53 9.06 -9.84 2.20
CA PHE A 53 7.73 -10.06 1.64
C PHE A 53 7.75 -10.47 0.15
N PHE A 54 8.67 -9.93 -0.65
CA PHE A 54 8.81 -10.34 -2.04
C PHE A 54 9.41 -11.75 -2.17
N ASP A 55 10.37 -12.11 -1.32
CA ASP A 55 10.87 -13.48 -1.25
C ASP A 55 9.77 -14.47 -0.84
N PHE A 56 8.88 -14.06 0.07
CA PHE A 56 7.69 -14.84 0.41
C PHE A 56 6.77 -15.06 -0.80
N LEU A 57 6.50 -14.02 -1.60
CA LEU A 57 5.69 -14.15 -2.82
C LEU A 57 6.34 -15.07 -3.85
N ASP A 58 7.66 -14.98 -4.01
CA ASP A 58 8.43 -15.82 -4.94
C ASP A 58 8.38 -17.30 -4.48
N ALA A 59 8.63 -17.57 -3.19
CA ALA A 59 8.48 -18.91 -2.61
C ALA A 59 7.06 -19.47 -2.75
N GLN A 60 6.04 -18.61 -2.66
CA GLN A 60 4.66 -19.04 -2.89
C GLN A 60 4.36 -19.34 -4.36
N GLY A 61 4.99 -18.63 -5.30
CA GLY A 61 4.98 -18.96 -6.72
C GLY A 61 5.60 -20.33 -6.97
N GLU A 62 6.79 -20.58 -6.41
CA GLU A 62 7.48 -21.87 -6.49
C GLU A 62 6.63 -23.02 -5.94
N SER A 63 6.04 -22.84 -4.75
CA SER A 63 5.18 -23.86 -4.12
C SER A 63 3.96 -24.23 -4.97
N LYS A 64 3.44 -23.27 -5.76
CA LYS A 64 2.31 -23.45 -6.68
C LYS A 64 2.75 -23.81 -8.10
N ARG A 65 4.05 -24.01 -8.34
CA ARG A 65 4.66 -24.30 -9.65
C ARG A 65 4.38 -23.21 -10.69
N ILE A 66 4.33 -21.96 -10.25
CA ILE A 66 4.18 -20.79 -11.12
C ILE A 66 5.58 -20.28 -11.45
N SER A 67 6.04 -20.53 -12.68
CA SER A 67 7.33 -20.03 -13.19
C SER A 67 7.21 -18.70 -13.94
N ASP A 68 5.98 -18.28 -14.26
CA ASP A 68 5.69 -17.05 -14.99
C ASP A 68 6.03 -15.81 -14.16
N GLN A 69 7.01 -15.04 -14.66
CA GLN A 69 7.47 -13.81 -14.03
C GLN A 69 6.42 -12.70 -14.04
N ASP A 70 5.50 -12.72 -15.01
CA ASP A 70 4.43 -11.74 -15.11
C ASP A 70 3.41 -11.90 -13.97
N VAL A 71 3.13 -13.14 -13.57
CA VAL A 71 2.25 -13.43 -12.42
C VAL A 71 2.89 -12.92 -11.12
N LEU A 72 4.18 -13.17 -10.91
CA LEU A 72 4.91 -12.68 -9.74
C LEU A 72 5.00 -11.14 -9.74
N HIS A 73 5.20 -10.53 -10.90
CA HIS A 73 5.15 -9.07 -11.06
C HIS A 73 3.79 -8.50 -10.67
N ILE A 74 2.70 -9.12 -11.11
CA ILE A 74 1.33 -8.72 -10.75
C ILE A 74 1.10 -8.83 -9.25
N TRP A 75 1.56 -9.92 -8.61
CA TRP A 75 1.41 -10.08 -7.15
C TRP A 75 2.14 -8.97 -6.40
N LYS A 76 3.41 -8.72 -6.74
CA LYS A 76 4.24 -7.66 -6.13
C LYS A 76 3.62 -6.27 -6.31
N THR A 77 3.09 -6.00 -7.52
CA THR A 77 2.42 -4.73 -7.84
C THR A 77 1.13 -4.55 -7.04
N ASN A 78 0.28 -5.58 -7.00
CA ASN A 78 -1.01 -5.56 -6.31
C ASN A 78 -0.88 -5.54 -4.79
N SER A 79 0.24 -5.98 -4.24
CA SER A 79 0.46 -6.04 -2.80
C SER A 79 1.09 -4.78 -2.21
N LEU A 80 2.03 -4.14 -2.92
CA LEU A 80 2.81 -3.03 -2.37
C LEU A 80 2.51 -1.68 -3.07
N PRO A 81 2.89 -1.45 -4.35
CA PRO A 81 2.60 -0.20 -5.04
C PRO A 81 1.13 0.21 -4.97
N LEU A 82 0.19 -0.69 -5.29
CA LEU A 82 -1.23 -0.34 -5.40
C LEU A 82 -1.93 -0.18 -4.05
N ARG A 83 -1.47 -0.89 -3.01
CA ARG A 83 -2.11 -0.87 -1.68
C ARG A 83 -1.52 0.18 -0.76
N PHE A 84 -0.20 0.37 -0.81
CA PHE A 84 0.52 1.27 0.06
C PHE A 84 0.85 2.57 -0.67
N TRP A 85 1.68 2.53 -1.71
CA TRP A 85 2.23 3.75 -2.31
C TRP A 85 1.18 4.62 -2.99
N VAL A 86 0.25 4.05 -3.75
CA VAL A 86 -0.86 4.80 -4.34
C VAL A 86 -1.71 5.47 -3.25
N ASN A 87 -1.90 4.82 -2.10
CA ASN A 87 -2.68 5.38 -1.01
C ASN A 87 -1.96 6.58 -0.38
N ILE A 88 -0.65 6.49 -0.14
CA ILE A 88 0.18 7.59 0.37
C ILE A 88 0.26 8.74 -0.64
N LEU A 89 0.46 8.45 -1.93
CA LEU A 89 0.51 9.45 -3.01
C LEU A 89 -0.81 10.23 -3.11
N LYS A 90 -1.95 9.54 -3.00
CA LYS A 90 -3.26 10.18 -3.05
C LYS A 90 -3.62 10.89 -1.76
N ASN A 91 -3.09 10.46 -0.63
CA ASN A 91 -3.47 10.96 0.70
C ASN A 91 -2.24 11.43 1.49
N PRO A 92 -1.59 12.53 1.07
CA PRO A 92 -0.39 13.04 1.75
C PRO A 92 -0.67 13.47 3.20
N GLN A 93 -1.92 13.78 3.55
CA GLN A 93 -2.34 14.09 4.91
C GLN A 93 -2.19 12.91 5.90
N PHE A 94 -1.95 11.68 5.42
CA PHE A 94 -1.59 10.55 6.29
C PHE A 94 -0.15 10.62 6.79
N VAL A 95 0.70 11.42 6.15
CA VAL A 95 2.13 11.55 6.47
C VAL A 95 2.45 12.95 6.98
N PHE A 96 1.80 13.98 6.43
CA PHE A 96 2.06 15.37 6.75
C PHE A 96 0.83 16.03 7.36
N ASP A 97 1.07 16.97 8.27
CA ASP A 97 0.01 17.86 8.78
C ASP A 97 -0.35 18.89 7.70
N MET A 98 -1.34 18.56 6.88
CA MET A 98 -1.78 19.40 5.78
C MET A 98 -3.26 19.18 5.44
N GLU A 99 -3.93 20.24 5.00
CA GLU A 99 -5.28 20.15 4.47
C GLU A 99 -5.24 19.81 2.97
N LYS A 100 -5.98 18.76 2.59
CA LYS A 100 -6.08 18.32 1.21
C LYS A 100 -7.27 19.02 0.53
N THR A 101 -6.99 19.92 -0.41
CA THR A 101 -8.01 20.62 -1.19
C THR A 101 -8.47 19.80 -2.41
N PRO A 102 -9.71 19.98 -2.91
CA PRO A 102 -10.21 19.25 -4.08
C PRO A 102 -9.35 19.41 -5.36
N PRO A 103 -8.81 20.61 -5.68
CA PRO A 103 -7.90 20.74 -6.83
C PRO A 103 -6.60 19.92 -6.67
N LEU A 104 -6.05 19.86 -5.46
CA LEU A 104 -4.87 19.06 -5.17
C LEU A 104 -5.16 17.57 -5.32
N ASP A 105 -6.33 17.10 -4.89
CA ASP A 105 -6.77 15.71 -5.07
C ASP A 105 -6.79 15.29 -6.55
N GLY A 106 -7.29 16.16 -7.43
CA GLY A 106 -7.29 15.93 -8.87
C GLY A 106 -5.88 15.77 -9.43
N CYS A 107 -4.96 16.66 -9.05
CA CYS A 107 -3.55 16.59 -9.45
C CYS A 107 -2.86 15.31 -8.95
N LEU A 108 -3.03 14.98 -7.66
CA LEU A 108 -2.45 13.78 -7.06
C LEU A 108 -3.02 12.50 -7.68
N SER A 109 -4.29 12.50 -8.08
CA SER A 109 -4.91 11.38 -8.78
C SER A 109 -4.30 11.14 -10.16
N VAL A 110 -3.93 12.20 -10.88
CA VAL A 110 -3.20 12.07 -12.15
C VAL A 110 -1.80 11.51 -11.93
N ILE A 111 -1.07 12.00 -10.92
CA ILE A 111 0.27 11.49 -10.57
C ILE A 111 0.19 10.02 -10.15
N ALA A 112 -0.77 9.66 -9.31
CA ALA A 112 -0.99 8.29 -8.88
C ALA A 112 -1.35 7.38 -10.06
N GLN A 113 -2.10 7.86 -11.06
CA GLN A 113 -2.37 7.09 -12.27
C GLN A 113 -1.10 6.84 -13.08
N ALA A 114 -0.26 7.85 -13.28
CA ALA A 114 1.03 7.69 -13.96
C ALA A 114 1.95 6.70 -13.20
N PHE A 115 1.95 6.77 -11.85
CA PHE A 115 2.65 5.81 -11.02
C PHE A 115 2.14 4.38 -11.27
N MET A 116 0.82 4.15 -11.23
CA MET A 116 0.23 2.83 -11.49
C MET A 116 0.56 2.32 -12.91
N ASP A 117 0.48 3.19 -13.91
CA ASP A 117 0.78 2.84 -15.31
C ASP A 117 2.25 2.39 -15.47
N SER A 118 3.16 2.87 -14.62
CA SER A 118 4.58 2.48 -14.59
C SER A 118 4.80 1.03 -14.14
N PHE A 119 3.86 0.42 -13.42
CA PHE A 119 3.92 -1.00 -13.03
C PHE A 119 3.11 -1.90 -13.98
N SER A 120 2.43 -1.35 -14.99
CA SER A 120 1.62 -2.14 -15.91
C SER A 120 2.49 -2.96 -16.87
N LEU A 121 2.16 -4.24 -17.04
CA LEU A 121 2.78 -5.13 -18.03
C LEU A 121 2.29 -4.87 -19.46
N ALA A 122 1.10 -4.27 -19.61
CA ALA A 122 0.53 -3.99 -20.92
C ALA A 122 1.31 -2.87 -21.64
N GLU A 123 1.78 -3.11 -22.85
CA GLU A 123 2.25 -2.04 -23.73
C GLU A 123 1.04 -1.27 -24.25
N LYS A 124 0.96 0.01 -23.91
CA LYS A 124 -0.15 0.85 -24.33
C LYS A 124 0.25 1.61 -25.59
N GLN A 125 -0.33 1.24 -26.74
CA GLN A 125 -0.28 2.11 -27.91
C GLN A 125 -1.20 3.30 -27.67
N LEU A 126 -0.61 4.48 -27.55
CA LEU A 126 -1.35 5.72 -27.32
C LEU A 126 -1.97 6.20 -28.64
N GLY A 127 -3.28 6.45 -28.62
CA GLY A 127 -4.04 6.96 -29.76
C GLY A 127 -4.40 8.44 -29.60
N LYS A 128 -4.85 9.07 -30.69
CA LYS A 128 -5.32 10.48 -30.71
C LYS A 128 -6.50 10.80 -29.77
N HIS A 129 -7.14 9.78 -29.19
CA HIS A 129 -8.28 9.92 -28.28
C HIS A 129 -7.94 9.62 -26.81
N ASP A 130 -6.67 9.33 -26.49
CA ASP A 130 -6.25 9.17 -25.10
C ASP A 130 -6.27 10.51 -24.36
N PRO A 131 -6.66 10.53 -23.07
CA PRO A 131 -6.70 11.77 -22.29
C PRO A 131 -5.31 12.40 -22.15
N THR A 132 -5.25 13.74 -22.19
CA THR A 132 -4.01 14.54 -22.29
C THR A 132 -2.96 14.20 -21.23
N ASN A 133 -3.37 13.82 -20.03
CA ASN A 133 -2.48 13.38 -18.96
C ASN A 133 -1.69 12.10 -19.30
N LYS A 134 -2.25 11.20 -20.11
CA LYS A 134 -1.56 9.99 -20.57
C LYS A 134 -0.56 10.26 -21.69
N LEU A 135 -0.80 11.29 -22.50
CA LEU A 135 0.15 11.74 -23.52
C LEU A 135 1.34 12.47 -22.89
N LEU A 136 1.12 13.20 -21.79
CA LEU A 136 2.15 13.94 -21.05
C LEU A 136 3.26 13.03 -20.48
N TYR A 137 2.89 11.87 -19.92
CA TYR A 137 3.86 10.93 -19.34
C TYR A 137 4.21 9.76 -20.27
N ALA A 138 3.65 9.72 -21.48
CA ALA A 138 3.77 8.60 -22.43
C ALA A 138 5.19 8.05 -22.59
N LYS A 139 6.14 8.97 -22.83
CA LYS A 139 7.54 8.65 -23.05
C LYS A 139 8.22 8.17 -21.76
N ASP A 140 7.86 8.79 -20.64
CA ASP A 140 8.45 8.53 -19.33
C ASP A 140 7.92 7.22 -18.73
N ILE A 141 6.65 6.86 -18.95
CA ILE A 141 6.07 5.58 -18.50
C ILE A 141 6.85 4.39 -19.08
N SER A 142 7.28 4.45 -20.34
CA SER A 142 8.08 3.38 -20.94
C SER A 142 9.40 3.19 -20.20
N GLN A 143 10.07 4.30 -19.86
CA GLN A 143 11.29 4.30 -19.06
C GLN A 143 11.01 3.80 -17.63
N TYR A 144 9.97 4.30 -16.96
CA TYR A 144 9.61 3.88 -15.61
C TYR A 144 9.29 2.39 -15.53
N LYS A 145 8.65 1.80 -16.56
CA LYS A 145 8.45 0.35 -16.64
C LYS A 145 9.78 -0.42 -16.65
N GLN A 146 10.79 0.08 -17.36
CA GLN A 146 12.12 -0.53 -17.37
C GLN A 146 12.79 -0.42 -16.00
N GLU A 147 12.70 0.76 -15.35
CA GLU A 147 13.22 0.99 -14.00
C GLU A 147 12.53 0.08 -12.97
N VAL A 148 11.21 -0.08 -13.02
CA VAL A 148 10.44 -0.98 -12.15
C VAL A 148 10.84 -2.44 -12.34
N ARG A 149 11.02 -2.88 -13.59
CA ARG A 149 11.51 -4.24 -13.88
C ARG A 149 12.91 -4.46 -13.30
N ALA A 150 13.79 -3.47 -13.43
CA ALA A 150 15.12 -3.50 -12.85
C ALA A 150 15.07 -3.53 -11.31
N TYR A 151 14.18 -2.76 -10.70
CA TYR A 151 13.95 -2.76 -9.25
C TYR A 151 13.52 -4.14 -8.74
N TYR A 152 12.49 -4.76 -9.33
CA TYR A 152 12.05 -6.10 -8.91
C TYR A 152 13.13 -7.16 -9.09
N LYS A 153 13.89 -7.08 -10.19
CA LYS A 153 15.06 -7.94 -10.39
C LYS A 153 16.10 -7.73 -9.30
N GLN A 154 16.44 -6.49 -8.98
CA GLN A 154 17.42 -6.16 -7.94
C GLN A 154 16.99 -6.68 -6.56
N VAL A 155 15.73 -6.51 -6.17
CA VAL A 155 15.21 -7.03 -4.91
C VAL A 155 15.33 -8.55 -4.86
N ARG A 156 14.99 -9.23 -5.96
CA ARG A 156 15.12 -10.70 -6.05
C ARG A 156 16.57 -11.14 -5.94
N ASP A 157 17.48 -10.47 -6.62
CA ASP A 157 18.90 -10.83 -6.70
C ASP A 157 19.67 -10.52 -5.38
N GLN A 158 19.07 -9.79 -4.43
CA GLN A 158 19.62 -9.60 -3.08
C GLN A 158 19.61 -10.89 -2.27
N PRO A 159 20.56 -11.07 -1.33
CA PRO A 159 20.56 -12.21 -0.43
C PRO A 159 19.27 -12.25 0.42
N PRO A 160 18.74 -13.45 0.72
CA PRO A 160 17.56 -13.59 1.56
C PRO A 160 17.86 -13.11 2.99
N ILE A 161 16.85 -12.54 3.63
CA ILE A 161 16.94 -12.10 5.03
C ILE A 161 16.73 -13.32 5.94
N SER A 162 17.65 -13.52 6.88
CA SER A 162 17.52 -14.64 7.83
C SER A 162 16.33 -14.46 8.77
N SER A 163 15.72 -15.55 9.23
CA SER A 163 14.60 -15.48 10.18
C SER A 163 14.98 -14.79 11.50
N SER A 164 16.25 -14.90 11.93
CA SER A 164 16.73 -14.22 13.14
C SER A 164 16.80 -12.71 12.93
N GLU A 165 17.39 -12.28 11.82
CA GLU A 165 17.50 -10.85 11.45
C GLU A 165 16.12 -10.21 11.30
N PHE A 166 15.19 -10.89 10.62
CA PHE A 166 13.84 -10.37 10.45
C PHE A 166 13.07 -10.30 11.78
N LYS A 167 13.24 -11.29 12.68
CA LYS A 167 12.67 -11.24 14.03
C LYS A 167 13.23 -10.07 14.85
N GLU A 168 14.53 -9.81 14.75
CA GLU A 168 15.14 -8.68 15.44
C GLU A 168 14.61 -7.34 14.91
N PHE A 169 14.46 -7.21 13.58
CA PHE A 169 13.82 -6.05 12.97
C PHE A 169 12.39 -5.85 13.49
N LEU A 170 11.56 -6.89 13.50
CA LEU A 170 10.19 -6.82 14.01
C LEU A 170 10.16 -6.45 15.50
N HIS A 171 11.04 -7.04 16.31
CA HIS A 171 11.10 -6.74 17.75
C HIS A 171 11.48 -5.27 18.01
N LYS A 172 12.42 -4.72 17.23
CA LYS A 172 12.80 -3.30 17.33
C LYS A 172 11.63 -2.38 17.00
N GLU A 173 10.88 -2.66 15.93
CA GLU A 173 9.69 -1.87 15.58
C GLU A 173 8.57 -2.05 16.61
N SER A 174 8.30 -3.25 17.11
CA SER A 174 7.31 -3.48 18.17
C SER A 174 7.64 -2.69 19.44
N LYS A 175 8.89 -2.71 19.90
CA LYS A 175 9.33 -1.99 21.10
C LYS A 175 9.20 -0.48 20.93
N LYS A 176 9.50 0.04 19.74
CA LYS A 176 9.40 1.47 19.42
C LYS A 176 7.97 2.00 19.56
N HIS A 177 6.98 1.17 19.22
CA HIS A 177 5.57 1.57 19.15
C HIS A 177 4.69 0.96 20.27
N GLU A 178 5.29 0.29 21.26
CA GLU A 178 4.60 -0.49 22.32
C GLU A 178 3.51 0.29 23.06
N ASN A 179 3.72 1.59 23.29
CA ASN A 179 2.80 2.44 24.07
C ASN A 179 2.06 3.48 23.22
N GLU A 180 2.10 3.37 21.89
CA GLU A 180 1.42 4.32 21.00
C GLU A 180 -0.07 4.00 20.80
N PHE A 181 -0.46 2.74 20.99
CA PHE A 181 -1.82 2.26 20.71
C PHE A 181 -2.50 1.68 21.95
N ASN A 182 -3.81 1.89 22.06
CA ASN A 182 -4.61 1.32 23.16
C ASN A 182 -5.12 -0.07 22.79
N GLU A 183 -4.40 -1.10 23.21
CA GLU A 183 -4.77 -2.50 22.98
C GLU A 183 -6.13 -2.87 23.60
N SER A 184 -6.44 -2.31 24.78
CA SER A 184 -7.71 -2.57 25.48
C SER A 184 -8.92 -2.11 24.65
N ALA A 185 -8.83 -0.94 24.03
CA ALA A 185 -9.86 -0.44 23.13
C ALA A 185 -9.98 -1.30 21.87
N ALA A 186 -8.86 -1.68 21.25
CA ALA A 186 -8.84 -2.54 20.07
C ALA A 186 -9.47 -3.92 20.35
N LEU A 187 -9.14 -4.55 21.48
CA LEU A 187 -9.70 -5.84 21.89
C LEU A 187 -11.21 -5.77 22.14
N ARG A 188 -11.70 -4.68 22.72
CA ARG A 188 -13.15 -4.48 22.92
C ARG A 188 -13.91 -4.36 21.61
N GLU A 189 -13.35 -3.68 20.62
CA GLU A 189 -13.94 -3.59 19.28
C GLU A 189 -13.87 -4.94 18.54
N LEU A 190 -12.75 -5.66 18.63
CA LEU A 190 -12.60 -6.99 18.04
C LEU A 190 -13.57 -8.01 18.64
N TYR A 191 -13.83 -7.96 19.95
CA TYR A 191 -14.78 -8.86 20.61
C TYR A 191 -16.19 -8.76 20.00
N LYS A 192 -16.60 -7.59 19.49
CA LYS A 192 -17.92 -7.44 18.85
C LYS A 192 -18.07 -8.37 17.65
N TYR A 193 -17.01 -8.55 16.85
CA TYR A 193 -16.99 -9.49 15.74
C TYR A 193 -16.94 -10.94 16.21
N MET A 194 -16.16 -11.24 17.26
CA MET A 194 -16.12 -12.57 17.86
C MET A 194 -17.52 -12.99 18.35
N GLN A 195 -18.26 -12.10 19.00
CA GLN A 195 -19.61 -12.36 19.48
C GLN A 195 -20.60 -12.55 18.32
N LEU A 196 -20.48 -11.74 17.27
CA LEU A 196 -21.37 -11.79 16.11
C LEU A 196 -21.26 -13.11 15.35
N TYR A 197 -20.05 -13.65 15.21
CA TYR A 197 -19.76 -14.87 14.43
C TYR A 197 -19.30 -16.04 15.31
N PHE A 198 -19.73 -16.07 16.57
CA PHE A 198 -19.20 -17.00 17.57
C PHE A 198 -19.38 -18.47 17.16
N ASP A 199 -20.56 -18.81 16.65
CA ASP A 199 -20.90 -20.19 16.28
C ASP A 199 -20.15 -20.63 15.02
N GLU A 200 -19.97 -19.73 14.04
CA GLU A 200 -19.18 -19.98 12.84
C GLU A 200 -17.70 -20.16 13.16
N ILE A 201 -17.15 -19.32 14.06
CA ILE A 201 -15.77 -19.43 14.54
C ILE A 201 -15.58 -20.78 15.22
N LYS A 202 -16.49 -21.16 16.14
CA LYS A 202 -16.43 -22.44 16.85
C LYS A 202 -16.49 -23.63 15.88
N LEU A 203 -17.44 -23.61 14.94
CA LEU A 203 -17.58 -24.65 13.93
C LEU A 203 -16.31 -24.79 13.09
N LYS A 204 -15.67 -23.68 12.71
CA LYS A 204 -14.41 -23.70 11.96
C LYS A 204 -13.23 -24.20 12.78
N LEU A 205 -13.19 -23.90 14.07
CA LEU A 205 -12.19 -24.48 14.99
C LEU A 205 -12.35 -26.00 15.08
N ASP A 206 -13.58 -26.51 15.19
CA ASP A 206 -13.85 -27.95 15.22
C ASP A 206 -13.45 -28.63 13.90
N GLN A 207 -13.77 -28.03 12.75
CA GLN A 207 -13.42 -28.56 11.43
C GLN A 207 -11.90 -28.63 11.19
N ASN A 208 -11.14 -27.69 11.76
CA ASN A 208 -9.69 -27.62 11.62
C ASN A 208 -8.93 -28.43 12.68
N GLY A 209 -9.63 -29.20 13.52
CA GLY A 209 -9.02 -30.03 14.56
C GLY A 209 -8.34 -29.22 15.67
N ALA A 210 -8.90 -28.05 16.01
CA ALA A 210 -8.36 -27.22 17.09
C ALA A 210 -8.36 -27.95 18.45
N PRO A 211 -7.31 -27.77 19.28
CA PRO A 211 -7.25 -28.33 20.62
C PRO A 211 -8.46 -27.94 21.47
N VAL A 212 -8.84 -28.79 22.42
CA VAL A 212 -10.00 -28.55 23.30
C VAL A 212 -9.77 -27.30 24.14
N GLU A 213 -8.54 -27.09 24.59
CA GLU A 213 -8.13 -25.96 25.42
C GLU A 213 -8.41 -24.62 24.72
N LEU A 214 -8.20 -24.53 23.40
CA LEU A 214 -8.45 -23.30 22.64
C LEU A 214 -9.95 -22.98 22.57
N LYS A 215 -10.79 -24.00 22.49
CA LYS A 215 -12.25 -23.86 22.47
C LYS A 215 -12.79 -23.46 23.85
N GLU A 216 -12.22 -24.03 24.91
CA GLU A 216 -12.51 -23.64 26.28
C GLU A 216 -12.09 -22.19 26.54
N GLN A 217 -10.92 -21.77 26.05
CA GLN A 217 -10.48 -20.37 26.12
C GLN A 217 -11.43 -19.41 25.39
N LEU A 218 -11.89 -19.77 24.18
CA LEU A 218 -12.86 -18.97 23.43
C LEU A 218 -14.18 -18.80 24.21
N GLN A 219 -14.68 -19.88 24.81
CA GLN A 219 -15.87 -19.85 25.66
C GLN A 219 -15.64 -19.02 26.93
N HIS A 220 -14.45 -19.14 27.54
CA HIS A 220 -14.08 -18.39 28.71
C HIS A 220 -14.07 -16.88 28.42
N VAL A 221 -13.44 -16.45 27.31
CA VAL A 221 -13.46 -15.04 26.89
C VAL A 221 -14.87 -14.52 26.71
N LYS A 222 -15.77 -15.29 26.06
CA LYS A 222 -17.18 -14.93 25.95
C LYS A 222 -17.84 -14.73 27.31
N SER A 223 -17.66 -15.68 28.23
CA SER A 223 -18.24 -15.61 29.58
C SER A 223 -17.76 -14.39 30.36
N LEU A 224 -16.47 -14.04 30.25
CA LEU A 224 -15.90 -12.85 30.92
C LEU A 224 -16.56 -11.57 30.40
N PHE A 225 -16.70 -11.40 29.09
CA PHE A 225 -17.33 -10.22 28.50
C PHE A 225 -18.84 -10.14 28.77
N ASP A 226 -19.54 -11.27 28.79
CA ASP A 226 -20.97 -11.31 29.13
C ASP A 226 -21.19 -10.98 30.62
N SER A 227 -20.30 -11.44 31.52
CA SER A 227 -20.33 -11.05 32.94
C SER A 227 -20.09 -9.55 33.13
N LEU A 228 -19.15 -8.95 32.38
CA LEU A 228 -18.88 -7.51 32.41
C LEU A 228 -20.08 -6.67 31.96
N LYS A 229 -20.88 -7.15 31.00
CA LYS A 229 -22.15 -6.51 30.60
C LYS A 229 -23.21 -6.61 31.71
N SER A 230 -23.28 -7.73 32.42
CA SER A 230 -24.23 -7.88 33.53
C SER A 230 -23.90 -7.00 34.74
N CYS A 231 -22.62 -6.68 34.95
CA CYS A 231 -22.18 -5.78 36.02
C CYS A 231 -22.40 -4.28 35.73
N SER A 232 -22.69 -3.87 34.49
CA SER A 232 -22.92 -2.46 34.16
C SER A 232 -24.37 -1.98 34.39
N TRP A 233 -25.21 -2.83 35.00
CA TRP A 233 -26.63 -2.55 35.33
C TRP A 233 -26.89 -2.58 36.85
N ASN A 234 -25.99 -2.00 37.64
CA ASN A 234 -26.20 -1.67 39.06
C ASN A 234 -25.58 -0.31 39.39
#